data_AF-A0A2A9D5J2-F1
#
_entry.id   AF-A0A2A9D5J2-F1
#
_cell.length_a   1.000
_cell.length_b   1.000
_cell.length_c   1.000
_cell.angle_alpha   90.00
_cell.angle_beta   90.00
_cell.angle_gamma   90.00
#
_symmetry.space_group_name_H-M   'P 1'
#
loop_
_entity.id
_entity.type
_entity.pdbx_description
1 polymer ?
#
loop_
_entity_poly.entity_id
_entity_poly.type
_entity_poly.pdbx_seq_one_letter_code
_entity_poly.pdbx_strand_id
1 'polypeptide(L)'
;MPPATTTSGSTQFDQVRDGLAADTGLRRELEAAMRVNVDRVDPADRGNRFVVGAAVEWLIAAAAWSLGVLTIPGGHGVNGFDLVDLQNAARGMWSVKAQTAKSKGEYRLTNGLGGSGRGFTEPTVFVSPHLPGLVFIDPDTHVAAASMARAKSDAVVLPFGVVARHATDHPECVAALEAPVNEGRGRENPFLAYTETIATPERFPRLAGMFQAAKPQQTGVVGDVNALIALRDSGQISEDQFSALLSKVTGS
;
A
#
# COMPACT_ATOMS: atom_id res chain seq x y z
N MET A 1 -22.03 -33.31 18.90
CA MET A 1 -22.31 -32.14 18.04
C MET A 1 -21.01 -31.81 17.31
N PRO A 2 -21.01 -31.62 15.99
CA PRO A 2 -19.87 -30.99 15.33
C PRO A 2 -19.65 -29.60 15.96
N PRO A 3 -18.40 -29.16 16.17
CA PRO A 3 -18.13 -27.82 16.69
C PRO A 3 -18.81 -26.80 15.77
N ALA A 4 -19.47 -25.79 16.36
CA ALA A 4 -20.04 -24.69 15.61
C ALA A 4 -18.92 -24.05 14.78
N THR A 5 -19.08 -24.03 13.45
CA THR A 5 -18.16 -23.35 12.55
C THR A 5 -18.11 -21.89 12.98
N THR A 6 -16.98 -21.45 13.52
CA THR A 6 -16.79 -20.08 13.99
C THR A 6 -16.70 -19.19 12.75
N THR A 7 -17.62 -18.24 12.62
CA THR A 7 -17.77 -17.37 11.44
C THR A 7 -17.51 -15.93 11.80
N SER A 8 -16.83 -15.19 10.93
CA SER A 8 -16.56 -13.76 11.09
C SER A 8 -17.77 -12.87 10.77
N GLY A 9 -18.93 -13.47 10.46
CA GLY A 9 -20.08 -12.76 9.89
C GLY A 9 -19.96 -12.48 8.38
N SER A 10 -18.85 -12.87 7.74
CA SER A 10 -18.67 -12.76 6.28
C SER A 10 -18.17 -14.09 5.72
N THR A 11 -19.00 -14.76 4.93
CA THR A 11 -18.64 -16.01 4.25
C THR A 11 -17.40 -15.86 3.37
N GLN A 12 -17.24 -14.70 2.74
CA GLN A 12 -16.09 -14.42 1.90
C GLN A 12 -14.81 -14.28 2.74
N PHE A 13 -14.88 -13.61 3.89
CA PHE A 13 -13.70 -13.49 4.75
C PHE A 13 -13.36 -14.83 5.40
N ASP A 14 -14.36 -15.60 5.81
CA ASP A 14 -14.19 -16.98 6.29
C ASP A 14 -13.46 -17.84 5.23
N GLN A 15 -13.82 -17.73 3.95
CA GLN A 15 -13.12 -18.41 2.85
C GLN A 15 -11.66 -17.96 2.71
N VAL A 16 -11.37 -16.66 2.83
CA VAL A 16 -9.98 -16.16 2.81
C VAL A 16 -9.20 -16.69 4.01
N ARG A 17 -9.78 -16.63 5.21
CA ARG A 17 -9.17 -17.12 6.46
C ARG A 17 -8.83 -18.60 6.37
N ASP A 18 -9.82 -19.41 6.05
CA ASP A 18 -9.69 -20.86 6.02
C ASP A 18 -8.78 -21.29 4.86
N GLY A 19 -8.86 -20.60 3.72
CA GLY A 19 -8.01 -20.81 2.56
C GLY A 19 -6.54 -20.50 2.83
N LEU A 20 -6.21 -19.36 3.46
CA LEU A 20 -4.83 -19.03 3.85
C LEU A 20 -4.28 -19.95 4.95
N ALA A 21 -5.14 -20.50 5.80
CA ALA A 21 -4.75 -21.50 6.79
C ALA A 21 -4.43 -22.86 6.14
N ALA A 22 -5.23 -23.27 5.14
CA ALA A 22 -5.06 -24.53 4.42
C ALA A 22 -3.94 -24.49 3.38
N ASP A 23 -3.77 -23.36 2.67
CA ASP A 23 -2.75 -23.16 1.64
C ASP A 23 -1.61 -22.28 2.16
N THR A 24 -0.63 -22.92 2.80
CA THR A 24 0.58 -22.24 3.29
C THR A 24 1.44 -21.68 2.14
N GLY A 25 1.32 -22.22 0.92
CA GLY A 25 2.05 -21.72 -0.25
C GLY A 25 1.55 -20.33 -0.63
N LEU A 26 0.24 -20.19 -0.82
CA LEU A 26 -0.40 -18.91 -1.12
C LEU A 26 -0.16 -17.88 -0.02
N ARG A 27 -0.26 -18.27 1.27
CA ARG A 27 0.03 -17.36 2.39
C ARG A 27 1.45 -16.80 2.32
N ARG A 28 2.45 -17.65 2.12
CA ARG A 28 3.86 -17.23 2.02
C ARG A 28 4.12 -16.36 0.80
N GLU A 29 3.45 -16.64 -0.31
CA GLU A 29 3.53 -15.82 -1.52
C GLU A 29 2.98 -14.41 -1.26
N LEU A 30 1.83 -14.30 -0.59
CA LEU A 30 1.24 -13.02 -0.19
C LEU A 30 2.16 -12.24 0.76
N GLU A 31 2.71 -12.89 1.79
CA GLU A 31 3.67 -12.29 2.74
C GLU A 31 4.92 -11.78 2.03
N ALA A 32 5.49 -12.59 1.12
CA ALA A 32 6.65 -12.21 0.32
C ALA A 32 6.34 -11.05 -0.63
N ALA A 33 5.18 -11.04 -1.28
CA ALA A 33 4.77 -9.96 -2.15
C ALA A 33 4.57 -8.64 -1.40
N MET A 34 3.96 -8.67 -0.21
CA MET A 34 3.85 -7.50 0.66
C MET A 34 5.23 -7.00 1.09
N ARG A 35 6.16 -7.91 1.41
CA ARG A 35 7.54 -7.56 1.75
C ARG A 35 8.24 -6.83 0.59
N VAL A 36 8.15 -7.38 -0.62
CA VAL A 36 8.71 -6.76 -1.84
C VAL A 36 8.12 -5.37 -2.05
N ASN A 37 6.81 -5.18 -1.85
CA ASN A 37 6.16 -3.88 -2.00
C ASN A 37 6.80 -2.81 -1.08
N VAL A 38 6.98 -3.10 0.21
CA VAL A 38 7.57 -2.14 1.16
C VAL A 38 9.09 -1.97 1.00
N ASP A 39 9.77 -2.99 0.48
CA ASP A 39 11.22 -2.94 0.24
C ASP A 39 11.57 -2.19 -1.06
N ARG A 40 10.64 -2.11 -2.02
CA ARG A 40 10.80 -1.32 -3.24
C ARG A 40 10.47 0.14 -3.03
N VAL A 41 9.32 0.43 -2.43
CA VAL A 41 8.79 1.79 -2.25
C VAL A 41 8.65 2.08 -0.75
N ASP A 42 9.30 3.12 -0.25
CA ASP A 42 9.29 3.46 1.18
C ASP A 42 8.01 4.26 1.56
N PRO A 43 7.07 3.69 2.34
CA PRO A 43 5.86 4.39 2.79
C PRO A 43 6.11 5.41 3.92
N ALA A 44 7.35 5.59 4.38
CA ALA A 44 7.69 6.72 5.25
C ALA A 44 7.41 8.06 4.53
N ASP A 45 7.66 8.11 3.22
CA ASP A 45 7.23 9.21 2.35
C ASP A 45 5.70 9.23 2.20
N ARG A 46 5.09 10.41 2.39
CA ARG A 46 3.63 10.55 2.40
C ARG A 46 2.98 10.24 1.05
N GLY A 47 3.61 10.59 -0.07
CA GLY A 47 3.10 10.29 -1.41
C GLY A 47 3.13 8.79 -1.69
N ASN A 48 4.21 8.13 -1.27
CA ASN A 48 4.37 6.68 -1.44
C ASN A 48 3.35 5.84 -0.66
N ARG A 49 2.81 6.35 0.46
CA ARG A 49 1.77 5.66 1.26
C ARG A 49 0.56 5.26 0.42
N PHE A 50 0.17 6.10 -0.54
CA PHE A 50 -0.97 5.81 -1.41
C PHE A 50 -0.67 4.64 -2.34
N VAL A 51 0.52 4.60 -2.93
CA VAL A 51 0.94 3.52 -3.84
C VAL A 51 1.12 2.21 -3.08
N VAL A 52 1.87 2.23 -1.97
CA VAL A 52 2.11 1.04 -1.14
C VAL A 52 0.79 0.51 -0.58
N GLY A 53 -0.09 1.39 -0.08
CA GLY A 53 -1.42 1.03 0.40
C GLY A 53 -2.24 0.36 -0.69
N ALA A 54 -2.37 1.00 -1.86
CA ALA A 54 -3.12 0.44 -2.99
C ALA A 54 -2.58 -0.93 -3.44
N ALA A 55 -1.25 -1.08 -3.48
CA ALA A 55 -0.63 -2.37 -3.81
C ALA A 55 -1.00 -3.45 -2.78
N VAL A 56 -1.05 -3.14 -1.48
CA VAL A 56 -1.52 -4.11 -0.46
C VAL A 56 -2.97 -4.52 -0.70
N GLU A 57 -3.86 -3.59 -1.07
CA GLU A 57 -5.26 -3.92 -1.38
C GLU A 57 -5.35 -4.90 -2.57
N TRP A 58 -4.59 -4.65 -3.64
CA TRP A 58 -4.55 -5.51 -4.82
C TRP A 58 -3.93 -6.88 -4.55
N LEU A 59 -2.89 -6.95 -3.72
CA LEU A 59 -2.28 -8.22 -3.32
C LEU A 59 -3.26 -9.09 -2.52
N ILE A 60 -4.01 -8.50 -1.58
CA ILE A 60 -5.05 -9.22 -0.84
C ILE A 60 -6.17 -9.66 -1.78
N ALA A 61 -6.59 -8.81 -2.72
CA ALA A 61 -7.59 -9.17 -3.71
C ALA A 61 -7.14 -10.32 -4.61
N ALA A 62 -5.88 -10.35 -5.03
CA ALA A 62 -5.31 -11.44 -5.83
C ALA A 62 -5.26 -12.77 -5.05
N ALA A 63 -4.91 -12.72 -3.76
CA ALA A 63 -4.93 -13.89 -2.89
C ALA A 63 -6.37 -14.40 -2.68
N ALA A 64 -7.32 -13.50 -2.42
CA ALA A 64 -8.74 -13.83 -2.30
C ALA A 64 -9.27 -14.48 -3.60
N TRP A 65 -8.93 -13.92 -4.76
CA TRP A 65 -9.30 -14.49 -6.06
C TRP A 65 -8.75 -15.91 -6.25
N SER A 66 -7.52 -16.15 -5.83
CA SER A 66 -6.89 -17.49 -5.89
C SER A 66 -7.61 -18.52 -5.01
N LEU A 67 -8.36 -18.06 -4.00
CA LEU A 67 -9.22 -18.87 -3.13
C LEU A 67 -10.69 -18.91 -3.60
N GLY A 68 -10.98 -18.39 -4.81
CA GLY A 68 -12.34 -18.34 -5.36
C GLY A 68 -13.21 -17.20 -4.82
N VAL A 69 -12.64 -16.28 -4.04
CA VAL A 69 -13.33 -15.10 -3.52
C VAL A 69 -13.13 -13.94 -4.48
N LEU A 70 -14.18 -13.62 -5.24
CA LEU A 70 -14.16 -12.48 -6.15
C LEU A 70 -14.32 -11.16 -5.38
N THR A 71 -13.19 -10.52 -5.05
CA THR A 71 -13.14 -9.18 -4.45
C THR A 71 -12.32 -8.23 -5.32
N ILE A 72 -12.80 -7.00 -5.50
CA ILE A 72 -12.09 -5.96 -6.26
C ILE A 72 -11.91 -4.73 -5.36
N PRO A 73 -10.68 -4.19 -5.22
CA PRO A 73 -10.45 -2.97 -4.46
C PRO A 73 -11.32 -1.82 -4.95
N GLY A 74 -11.82 -1.00 -4.02
CA GLY A 74 -12.60 0.20 -4.31
C GLY A 74 -11.71 1.28 -4.94
N GLY A 75 -11.45 1.18 -6.25
CA GLY A 75 -10.63 2.17 -6.97
C GLY A 75 -11.19 3.59 -6.89
N HIS A 76 -10.30 4.59 -6.93
CA HIS A 76 -10.68 6.00 -7.04
C HIS A 76 -11.11 6.31 -8.49
N GLY A 77 -12.40 6.15 -8.75
CA GLY A 77 -13.05 6.65 -9.96
C GLY A 77 -13.39 5.61 -11.02
N VAL A 78 -14.31 6.04 -11.88
CA VAL A 78 -14.70 5.52 -13.20
C VAL A 78 -16.00 4.69 -13.25
N ASN A 79 -16.90 5.20 -14.12
CA ASN A 79 -18.15 4.66 -14.65
C ASN A 79 -17.91 3.97 -16.00
N GLY A 80 -18.66 2.89 -16.27
CA GLY A 80 -19.02 2.43 -17.62
C GLY A 80 -18.14 1.34 -18.22
N PHE A 81 -18.65 0.10 -18.26
CA PHE A 81 -18.48 -0.97 -19.28
C PHE A 81 -19.23 -2.24 -18.82
N ASP A 82 -19.66 -3.14 -19.69
CA ASP A 82 -20.50 -4.33 -19.37
C ASP A 82 -19.92 -5.35 -18.37
N LEU A 83 -18.69 -5.16 -17.87
CA LEU A 83 -18.15 -5.88 -16.70
C LEU A 83 -18.50 -5.21 -15.37
N VAL A 84 -19.18 -4.06 -15.40
CA VAL A 84 -19.53 -3.25 -14.23
C VAL A 84 -20.45 -3.99 -13.27
N ASP A 85 -21.34 -4.87 -13.72
CA ASP A 85 -22.22 -5.60 -12.78
C ASP A 85 -21.48 -6.68 -11.99
N LEU A 86 -20.56 -7.40 -12.65
CA LEU A 86 -19.67 -8.35 -11.98
C LEU A 86 -18.66 -7.62 -11.10
N GLN A 87 -18.10 -6.49 -11.58
CA GLN A 87 -17.20 -5.64 -10.80
C GLN A 87 -17.91 -4.93 -9.64
N ASN A 88 -19.18 -4.59 -9.75
CA ASN A 88 -19.99 -3.96 -8.70
C ASN A 88 -20.43 -4.99 -7.66
N ALA A 89 -20.77 -6.21 -8.08
CA ALA A 89 -21.04 -7.33 -7.17
C ALA A 89 -19.79 -7.79 -6.41
N ALA A 90 -18.61 -7.63 -7.03
CA ALA A 90 -17.30 -7.91 -6.43
C ALA A 90 -16.70 -6.74 -5.64
N ARG A 91 -17.13 -5.50 -5.93
CA ARG A 91 -16.62 -4.27 -5.31
C ARG A 91 -17.16 -4.12 -3.91
N GLY A 92 -16.31 -3.63 -3.02
CA GLY A 92 -16.75 -3.12 -1.73
C GLY A 92 -17.18 -4.19 -0.73
N MET A 93 -16.83 -5.46 -0.94
CA MET A 93 -17.02 -6.48 0.10
C MET A 93 -16.28 -6.12 1.38
N TRP A 94 -15.10 -5.50 1.25
CA TRP A 94 -14.43 -4.81 2.35
C TRP A 94 -13.41 -3.80 1.82
N SER A 95 -13.14 -2.77 2.62
CA SER A 95 -11.97 -1.91 2.48
C SER A 95 -10.72 -2.61 3.04
N VAL A 96 -9.54 -2.21 2.61
CA VAL A 96 -8.28 -2.68 3.20
C VAL A 96 -7.54 -1.47 3.76
N LYS A 97 -7.15 -1.54 5.04
CA LYS A 97 -6.34 -0.49 5.70
C LYS A 97 -5.03 -1.08 6.18
N ALA A 98 -3.94 -0.68 5.54
CA ALA A 98 -2.60 -1.19 5.85
C ALA A 98 -1.75 -0.18 6.62
N GLN A 99 -0.96 -0.69 7.55
CA GLN A 99 0.13 0.00 8.22
C GLN A 99 1.38 -0.87 8.17
N THR A 100 2.52 -0.26 7.88
CA THR A 100 3.81 -0.97 7.84
C THR A 100 4.82 -0.33 8.81
N ALA A 101 4.40 0.66 9.59
CA ALA A 101 5.28 1.36 10.52
C ALA A 101 5.77 0.46 11.67
N LYS A 102 6.99 0.75 12.16
CA LYS A 102 7.57 0.09 13.35
C LYS A 102 6.76 0.37 14.62
N SER A 103 6.04 1.49 14.67
CA SER A 103 5.16 1.85 15.77
C SER A 103 3.69 1.53 15.46
N LYS A 104 2.93 1.25 16.51
CA LYS A 104 1.47 1.07 16.46
C LYS A 104 0.81 2.43 16.27
N GLY A 105 -0.05 2.58 15.27
CA GLY A 105 -0.74 3.83 14.96
C GLY A 105 -2.23 3.63 14.69
N GLU A 106 -2.99 4.71 14.64
CA GLU A 106 -4.41 4.65 14.26
C GLU A 106 -4.60 4.37 12.76
N TYR A 107 -5.63 3.61 12.41
CA TYR A 107 -6.02 3.37 11.02
C TYR A 107 -6.95 4.48 10.56
N ARG A 108 -6.64 5.07 9.41
CA ARG A 108 -7.51 6.05 8.77
C ARG A 108 -8.59 5.31 7.97
N LEU A 109 -9.85 5.42 8.39
CA LEU A 109 -10.97 4.72 7.78
C LEU A 109 -11.47 5.47 6.54
N THR A 110 -11.81 6.74 6.72
CA THR A 110 -12.28 7.61 5.64
C THR A 110 -11.54 8.94 5.68
N ASN A 111 -11.32 9.54 4.51
CA ASN A 111 -10.79 10.90 4.40
C ASN A 111 -11.95 11.90 4.54
N GLY A 112 -11.74 12.92 5.35
CA GLY A 112 -12.67 14.02 5.55
C GLY A 112 -12.30 15.23 4.71
N LEU A 113 -12.34 15.13 3.38
CA LEU A 113 -12.12 16.31 2.52
C LEU A 113 -13.29 17.29 2.72
N GLY A 114 -13.14 18.22 3.66
CA GLY A 114 -14.15 19.22 4.02
C GLY A 114 -15.08 18.84 5.18
N GLY A 115 -14.75 17.86 6.03
CA GLY A 115 -15.57 17.48 7.18
C GLY A 115 -15.06 16.26 7.94
N SER A 116 -15.85 15.72 8.88
CA SER A 116 -15.43 14.63 9.77
C SER A 116 -15.24 13.26 9.12
N GLY A 117 -15.48 13.10 7.81
CA GLY A 117 -15.56 11.79 7.15
C GLY A 117 -16.89 11.07 7.41
N ARG A 118 -17.10 9.90 6.80
CA ARG A 118 -18.42 9.19 6.80
C ARG A 118 -18.67 8.27 8.00
N GLY A 119 -17.75 8.20 8.96
CA GLY A 119 -17.78 7.20 10.03
C GLY A 119 -17.04 5.91 9.64
N PHE A 120 -17.29 4.84 10.39
CA PHE A 120 -16.88 3.48 10.06
C PHE A 120 -18.10 2.73 9.52
N THR A 121 -18.28 2.73 8.20
CA THR A 121 -19.53 2.32 7.54
C THR A 121 -19.37 1.16 6.56
N GLU A 122 -18.15 0.67 6.36
CA GLU A 122 -17.84 -0.39 5.39
C GLU A 122 -17.05 -1.48 6.10
N PRO A 123 -17.32 -2.78 5.85
CA PRO A 123 -16.46 -3.85 6.34
C PRO A 123 -15.01 -3.60 5.95
N THR A 124 -14.06 -3.86 6.85
CA THR A 124 -12.66 -3.49 6.63
C THR A 124 -11.71 -4.57 7.13
N VAL A 125 -10.72 -4.90 6.30
CA VAL A 125 -9.57 -5.72 6.64
C VAL A 125 -8.41 -4.82 7.04
N PHE A 126 -7.93 -4.99 8.27
CA PHE A 126 -6.80 -4.26 8.84
C PHE A 126 -5.53 -5.10 8.73
N VAL A 127 -4.45 -4.46 8.30
CA VAL A 127 -3.15 -5.09 8.08
C VAL A 127 -2.07 -4.32 8.82
N SER A 128 -1.32 -5.00 9.68
CA SER A 128 -0.17 -4.42 10.37
C SER A 128 0.80 -5.49 10.83
N PRO A 129 2.13 -5.21 10.86
CA PRO A 129 3.12 -6.13 11.42
C PRO A 129 2.91 -6.42 12.92
N HIS A 130 2.06 -5.64 13.60
CA HIS A 130 1.75 -5.81 15.01
C HIS A 130 0.45 -6.60 15.26
N LEU A 131 -0.24 -7.04 14.20
CA LEU A 131 -1.43 -7.88 14.27
C LEU A 131 -1.06 -9.35 14.01
N PRO A 132 -1.86 -10.31 14.50
CA PRO A 132 -1.64 -11.74 14.25
C PRO A 132 -1.91 -12.20 12.81
N GLY A 133 -2.40 -11.29 11.96
CA GLY A 133 -2.85 -11.59 10.61
C GLY A 133 -3.63 -10.44 9.99
N LEU A 134 -4.39 -10.77 8.94
CA LEU A 134 -5.45 -9.92 8.42
C LEU A 134 -6.62 -9.94 9.43
N VAL A 135 -7.02 -8.77 9.92
CA VAL A 135 -8.11 -8.66 10.90
C VAL A 135 -9.32 -8.03 10.23
N PHE A 136 -10.42 -8.77 10.16
CA PHE A 136 -11.68 -8.29 9.60
C PHE A 136 -12.56 -7.64 10.66
N ILE A 137 -13.14 -6.49 10.33
CA ILE A 137 -14.18 -5.87 11.15
C ILE A 137 -15.26 -5.33 10.21
N ASP A 138 -16.43 -5.97 10.26
CA ASP A 138 -17.68 -5.43 9.73
C ASP A 138 -18.36 -4.53 10.79
N PRO A 139 -18.62 -3.24 10.51
CA PRO A 139 -19.21 -2.33 11.49
C PRO A 139 -20.66 -2.68 11.90
N ASP A 140 -21.41 -3.37 11.04
CA ASP A 140 -22.80 -3.77 11.33
C ASP A 140 -22.83 -4.98 12.27
N THR A 141 -21.88 -5.91 12.08
CA THR A 141 -21.74 -7.11 12.92
C THR A 141 -20.95 -6.84 14.20
N HIS A 142 -19.90 -6.01 14.13
CA HIS A 142 -18.94 -5.79 15.20
C HIS A 142 -19.06 -4.39 15.81
N VAL A 143 -20.29 -4.02 16.20
CA VAL A 143 -20.68 -2.69 16.69
C VAL A 143 -19.78 -2.18 17.83
N ALA A 144 -19.32 -3.07 18.71
CA ALA A 144 -18.43 -2.72 19.82
C ALA A 144 -17.08 -2.15 19.35
N ALA A 145 -16.48 -2.73 18.30
CA ALA A 145 -15.26 -2.18 17.71
C ALA A 145 -15.57 -0.92 16.88
N ALA A 146 -16.67 -0.93 16.13
CA ALA A 146 -17.05 0.17 15.25
C ALA A 146 -17.35 1.47 15.99
N SER A 147 -18.06 1.39 17.12
CA SER A 147 -18.40 2.53 17.98
C SER A 147 -17.18 3.22 18.61
N MET A 148 -16.00 2.58 18.58
CA MET A 148 -14.75 3.15 19.07
C MET A 148 -14.01 3.97 18.00
N ALA A 149 -14.55 4.06 16.78
CA ALA A 149 -14.05 4.96 15.74
C ALA A 149 -14.18 6.42 16.19
N ARG A 150 -13.19 7.24 15.86
CA ARG A 150 -13.09 8.64 16.29
C ARG A 150 -13.08 9.56 15.08
N ALA A 151 -13.97 10.54 15.08
CA ALA A 151 -13.89 11.66 14.15
C ALA A 151 -12.73 12.59 14.54
N LYS A 152 -11.95 12.99 13.55
CA LYS A 152 -10.96 14.06 13.58
C LYS A 152 -11.35 15.13 12.57
N SER A 153 -10.65 16.25 12.58
CA SER A 153 -10.91 17.38 11.68
C SER A 153 -10.81 17.00 10.19
N ASP A 154 -10.02 15.99 9.84
CA ASP A 154 -9.70 15.61 8.46
C ASP A 154 -9.90 14.11 8.16
N ALA A 155 -10.47 13.34 9.09
CA ALA A 155 -10.68 11.90 8.93
C ALA A 155 -11.54 11.27 10.02
N VAL A 156 -12.00 10.04 9.74
CA VAL A 156 -12.35 9.08 10.79
C VAL A 156 -11.22 8.09 10.97
N VAL A 157 -10.85 7.82 12.22
CA VAL A 157 -9.79 6.89 12.56
C VAL A 157 -10.26 5.81 13.53
N LEU A 158 -9.66 4.63 13.46
CA LEU A 158 -9.82 3.55 14.43
C LEU A 158 -8.49 3.31 15.16
N PRO A 159 -8.41 3.45 16.49
CA PRO A 159 -7.17 3.21 17.22
C PRO A 159 -6.68 1.77 17.07
N PHE A 160 -5.36 1.57 16.91
CA PHE A 160 -4.76 0.23 16.83
C PHE A 160 -5.22 -0.72 17.93
N GLY A 161 -5.25 -0.23 19.18
CA GLY A 161 -5.61 -1.04 20.34
C GLY A 161 -7.02 -1.64 20.25
N VAL A 162 -7.95 -0.98 19.53
CA VAL A 162 -9.29 -1.51 19.27
C VAL A 162 -9.20 -2.70 18.33
N VAL A 163 -8.45 -2.58 17.22
CA VAL A 163 -8.26 -3.65 16.22
C VAL A 163 -7.54 -4.85 16.84
N ALA A 164 -6.47 -4.61 17.61
CA ALA A 164 -5.70 -5.68 18.24
C ALA A 164 -6.51 -6.43 19.30
N ARG A 165 -7.30 -5.71 20.11
CA ARG A 165 -8.22 -6.32 21.05
C ARG A 165 -9.30 -7.12 20.32
N HIS A 166 -9.89 -6.56 19.26
CA HIS A 166 -10.87 -7.27 18.44
C HIS A 166 -10.30 -8.58 17.89
N ALA A 167 -9.07 -8.58 17.37
CA ALA A 167 -8.40 -9.80 16.89
C ALA A 167 -8.18 -10.86 17.99
N THR A 168 -8.07 -10.43 19.25
CA THR A 168 -7.94 -11.34 20.41
C THR A 168 -9.29 -11.88 20.84
N ASP A 169 -10.30 -11.01 20.91
CA ASP A 169 -11.66 -11.32 21.35
C ASP A 169 -12.43 -12.13 20.28
N HIS A 170 -12.05 -12.00 18.99
CA HIS A 170 -12.67 -12.62 17.82
C HIS A 170 -11.63 -13.29 16.90
N PRO A 171 -11.05 -14.44 17.30
CA PRO A 171 -10.10 -15.16 16.46
C PRO A 171 -10.71 -15.63 15.12
N GLU A 172 -12.03 -15.80 15.04
CA GLU A 172 -12.75 -16.05 13.79
C GLU A 172 -12.63 -14.91 12.78
N CYS A 173 -12.33 -13.69 13.22
CA CYS A 173 -12.10 -12.52 12.37
C CYS A 173 -10.63 -12.35 11.96
N VAL A 174 -9.77 -13.38 12.17
CA VAL A 174 -8.33 -13.30 11.90
C VAL A 174 -7.91 -14.36 10.88
N ALA A 175 -7.38 -13.92 9.73
CA ALA A 175 -6.65 -14.77 8.80
C ALA A 175 -5.14 -14.64 9.05
N ALA A 176 -4.50 -15.72 9.53
CA ALA A 176 -3.09 -15.72 9.89
C ALA A 176 -2.19 -15.27 8.74
N LEU A 177 -1.33 -14.28 8.99
CA LEU A 177 -0.43 -13.68 8.00
C LEU A 177 0.63 -12.81 8.70
N GLU A 178 1.88 -12.86 8.24
CA GLU A 178 2.96 -11.98 8.69
C GLU A 178 3.09 -10.73 7.80
N ALA A 179 2.43 -9.64 8.21
CA ALA A 179 2.56 -8.37 7.51
C ALA A 179 3.96 -7.76 7.70
N PRO A 180 4.54 -7.12 6.67
CA PRO A 180 5.91 -6.64 6.73
C PRO A 180 6.04 -5.34 7.53
N VAL A 181 7.14 -5.24 8.28
CA VAL A 181 7.62 -3.97 8.86
C VAL A 181 8.41 -3.21 7.80
N ASN A 182 8.14 -1.90 7.67
CA ASN A 182 8.95 -1.00 6.88
C ASN A 182 10.30 -0.75 7.58
N GLU A 183 11.37 -1.18 6.92
CA GLU A 183 12.75 -0.98 7.37
C GLU A 183 13.42 0.26 6.76
N GLY A 184 12.71 1.03 5.92
CA GLY A 184 13.24 2.21 5.24
C GLY A 184 14.18 1.86 4.07
N ARG A 185 14.00 0.66 3.51
CA ARG A 185 14.82 0.12 2.41
C ARG A 185 14.37 0.58 1.02
N GLY A 186 13.11 1.01 0.89
CA GLY A 186 12.56 1.50 -0.37
C GLY A 186 13.36 2.66 -0.95
N ARG A 187 13.66 2.57 -2.24
CA ARG A 187 14.39 3.58 -3.02
C ARG A 187 13.70 3.94 -4.33
N GLU A 188 12.71 3.14 -4.75
CA GLU A 188 11.99 3.41 -5.99
C GLU A 188 11.05 4.59 -5.81
N ASN A 189 11.01 5.45 -6.83
CA ASN A 189 9.97 6.45 -6.98
C ASN A 189 8.87 5.87 -7.89
N PRO A 190 7.72 5.43 -7.33
CA PRO A 190 6.69 4.76 -8.11
C PRO A 190 6.03 5.69 -9.14
N PHE A 191 6.00 6.99 -8.89
CA PHE A 191 5.46 7.97 -9.83
C PHE A 191 6.38 8.11 -11.04
N LEU A 192 7.69 8.12 -10.81
CA LEU A 192 8.68 8.12 -11.88
C LEU A 192 8.59 6.83 -12.70
N ALA A 193 8.58 5.67 -12.03
CA ALA A 193 8.47 4.36 -12.67
C ALA A 193 7.20 4.27 -13.55
N TYR A 194 6.05 4.71 -13.03
CA TYR A 194 4.82 4.78 -13.81
C TYR A 194 4.94 5.73 -15.02
N THR A 195 5.54 6.91 -14.82
CA THR A 195 5.74 7.88 -15.91
C THR A 195 6.62 7.32 -17.02
N GLU A 196 7.67 6.56 -16.68
CA GLU A 196 8.53 5.87 -17.65
C GLU A 196 7.79 4.81 -18.47
N THR A 197 6.73 4.19 -17.93
CA THR A 197 5.88 3.27 -18.72
C THR A 197 5.02 3.99 -19.77
N ILE A 198 4.76 5.28 -19.58
CA ILE A 198 3.97 6.11 -20.51
C ILE A 198 4.90 6.75 -21.54
N ALA A 199 5.94 7.43 -21.07
CA ALA A 199 6.87 8.21 -21.87
C ALA A 199 7.96 7.33 -22.51
N THR A 200 7.57 6.25 -23.18
CA THR A 200 8.52 5.33 -23.80
C THR A 200 9.25 5.98 -24.98
N PRO A 201 10.51 5.60 -25.27
CA PRO A 201 11.26 6.16 -26.39
C PRO A 201 10.60 5.94 -27.75
N GLU A 202 9.90 4.81 -27.92
CA GLU A 202 9.25 4.42 -29.17
C GLU A 202 8.04 5.32 -29.47
N ARG A 203 7.31 5.72 -28.43
CA ARG A 203 6.06 6.48 -28.58
C ARG A 203 6.25 7.99 -28.36
N PHE A 204 7.12 8.37 -27.43
CA PHE A 204 7.36 9.75 -27.03
C PHE A 204 8.86 10.06 -26.91
N PRO A 205 9.62 10.00 -28.01
CA PRO A 205 11.09 10.12 -27.99
C PRO A 205 11.59 11.42 -27.35
N ARG A 206 10.86 12.53 -27.50
CA ARG A 206 11.22 13.82 -26.88
C ARG A 206 11.02 13.83 -25.37
N LEU A 207 9.95 13.21 -24.86
CA LEU A 207 9.67 13.14 -23.42
C LEU A 207 10.58 12.11 -22.74
N ALA A 208 10.88 11.00 -23.42
CA ALA A 208 11.76 9.94 -22.94
C ALA A 208 13.20 10.41 -22.68
N GLY A 209 13.66 11.42 -23.43
CA GLY A 209 15.03 11.93 -23.36
C GLY A 209 15.45 12.38 -21.95
N MET A 210 14.55 13.00 -21.20
CA MET A 210 14.83 13.42 -19.81
C MET A 210 15.12 12.21 -18.91
N PHE A 211 14.32 11.15 -19.01
CA PHE A 211 14.48 9.95 -18.18
C PHE A 211 15.76 9.19 -18.52
N GLN A 212 16.10 9.11 -19.82
CA GLN A 212 17.37 8.53 -20.25
C GLN A 212 18.58 9.33 -19.74
N ALA A 213 18.50 10.67 -19.81
CA ALA A 213 19.57 11.55 -19.33
C ALA A 213 19.70 11.56 -17.79
N ALA A 214 18.60 11.37 -17.07
CA ALA A 214 18.56 11.35 -15.61
C ALA A 214 18.99 10.02 -14.99
N LYS A 215 19.14 8.95 -15.79
CA LYS A 215 19.67 7.68 -15.27
C LYS A 215 21.11 7.89 -14.81
N PRO A 216 21.47 7.50 -13.57
CA PRO A 216 22.84 7.62 -13.09
C PRO A 216 23.78 6.95 -14.08
N GLN A 217 24.73 7.71 -14.62
CA GLN A 217 25.82 7.09 -15.36
C GLN A 217 26.59 6.23 -14.36
N GLN A 218 26.72 4.94 -14.63
CA GLN A 218 27.52 4.03 -13.80
C GLN A 218 29.03 4.30 -13.99
N THR A 219 29.46 5.54 -13.77
CA THR A 219 30.82 6.00 -14.06
C THR A 219 31.62 6.33 -12.80
N GLY A 220 31.02 6.13 -11.62
CA GLY A 220 31.65 6.39 -10.32
C GLY A 220 31.95 7.88 -10.11
N VAL A 221 32.60 8.22 -8.99
CA VAL A 221 32.91 9.62 -8.61
C VAL A 221 33.61 10.39 -9.72
N VAL A 222 34.53 9.76 -10.44
CA VAL A 222 35.26 10.39 -11.56
C VAL A 222 34.34 10.75 -12.72
N GLY A 223 33.36 9.89 -13.00
CA GLY A 223 32.34 10.15 -14.01
C GLY A 223 31.40 11.30 -13.66
N ASP A 224 30.95 11.33 -12.42
CA ASP A 224 30.08 12.39 -11.90
C ASP A 224 30.80 13.75 -11.91
N VAL A 225 32.09 13.79 -11.54
CA VAL A 225 32.93 15.00 -11.63
C VAL A 225 33.05 15.47 -13.08
N ASN A 226 33.32 14.56 -14.02
CA ASN A 226 33.41 14.92 -15.45
C ASN A 226 32.08 15.43 -16.02
N ALA A 227 30.96 14.86 -15.60
CA ALA A 227 29.63 15.33 -15.98
C ALA A 227 29.34 16.75 -15.43
N LEU A 228 29.71 17.02 -14.18
CA LEU A 228 29.60 18.35 -13.60
C LEU A 228 30.49 19.38 -14.32
N ILE A 229 31.71 19.00 -14.71
CA ILE A 229 32.61 19.85 -15.51
C ILE A 229 31.95 20.20 -16.85
N ALA A 230 31.37 19.22 -17.55
CA ALA A 230 30.69 19.45 -18.82
C ALA A 230 29.46 20.37 -18.68
N LEU A 231 28.72 20.27 -17.58
CA LEU A 231 27.58 21.16 -17.29
C LEU A 231 28.02 22.60 -17.02
N ARG A 232 29.13 22.79 -16.28
CA ARG A 232 29.72 24.11 -16.05
C ARG A 232 30.24 24.71 -17.36
N ASP A 233 31.03 23.93 -18.11
CA ASP A 233 31.67 24.39 -19.35
C ASP A 233 30.64 24.71 -20.45
N SER A 234 29.46 24.09 -20.40
CA SER A 234 28.31 24.42 -21.27
C SER A 234 27.42 25.54 -20.74
N GLY A 235 27.72 26.11 -19.56
CA GLY A 235 26.99 27.22 -18.95
C GLY A 235 25.63 26.84 -18.37
N GLN A 236 25.34 25.55 -18.21
CA GLN A 236 24.07 25.06 -17.63
C GLN A 236 24.02 25.22 -16.10
N ILE A 237 25.19 25.28 -15.46
CA ILE A 237 25.34 25.56 -14.03
C ILE A 237 26.40 26.64 -13.82
N SER A 238 26.24 27.45 -12.77
CA SER A 238 27.24 28.44 -12.35
C SER A 238 28.39 27.81 -11.57
N GLU A 239 29.50 28.55 -11.39
CA GLU A 239 30.65 28.07 -10.60
C GLU A 239 30.30 27.75 -9.15
N ASP A 240 29.38 28.53 -8.57
CA ASP A 240 28.87 28.31 -7.21
C ASP A 240 28.05 27.03 -7.13
N GLN A 241 27.21 26.76 -8.14
CA GLN A 241 26.44 25.53 -8.23
C GLN A 241 27.34 24.32 -8.46
N PHE A 242 28.36 24.46 -9.32
CA PHE A 242 29.37 23.44 -9.56
C PHE A 242 30.11 23.08 -8.26
N SER A 243 30.60 24.06 -7.51
CA SER A 243 31.31 23.84 -6.25
C SER A 243 30.44 23.14 -5.20
N ALA A 244 29.17 23.55 -5.08
CA ALA A 244 28.21 22.92 -4.16
C ALA A 244 27.84 21.48 -4.55
N LEU A 245 27.76 21.18 -5.85
CA LEU A 245 27.50 19.82 -6.35
C LEU A 245 28.74 18.94 -6.24
N LEU A 246 29.93 19.48 -6.48
CA LEU A 246 31.20 18.78 -6.37
C LEU A 246 31.43 18.30 -4.93
N SER A 247 31.23 19.18 -3.94
CA SER A 247 31.25 18.84 -2.50
C SER A 247 30.38 17.64 -2.15
N LYS A 248 29.16 17.57 -2.70
CA LYS A 248 28.22 16.47 -2.47
C LYS A 248 28.68 15.15 -3.10
N VAL A 249 29.38 15.22 -4.23
CA VAL A 249 29.89 14.05 -4.96
C VAL A 249 31.20 13.54 -4.35
N THR A 250 32.06 14.42 -3.82
CA THR A 250 33.37 14.04 -3.23
C THR A 250 33.31 13.80 -1.72
N GLY A 251 32.20 14.11 -1.05
CA GLY A 251 32.01 13.86 0.38
C GLY A 251 32.82 14.80 1.28
N SER A 252 33.08 16.03 0.81
CA SER A 252 33.89 17.07 1.46
C SER A 252 33.11 18.34 1.73
#